data_AF-A0A1V6B3Y0-F1
#
_entry.id   AF-A0A1V6B3Y0-F1
#
_cell.length_a   1.000
_cell.length_b   1.000
_cell.length_c   1.000
_cell.angle_alpha   90.00
_cell.angle_beta   90.00
_cell.angle_gamma   90.00
#
_symmetry.space_group_name_H-M   'P 1'
#
loop_
_entity.id
_entity.type
_entity.pdbx_description
1 polymer ?
#
loop_
_entity_poly.entity_id
_entity_poly.type
_entity_poly.pdbx_seq_one_letter_code
_entity_poly.pdbx_strand_id
1 'polypeptide(L)'
;MDIKKIEAIGPPELPGEEGWTELKVPDTYGKGRAFITGDKTADRIKVRYFQKQSDKSFIARVWFGPATEGPAGFVHGGSMASILDEAMGAAVWLIGFTAVAARISVDYRKMLPLGTVTSVEANVISVNGRKIVSAGKISDEAGTVYAESEGLYINLPSERFGKMIHYRDEVKESLSGTDNNE
;
A
#
# COMPACT_ATOMS: atom_id res chain seq x y z
N MET A 1 17.46 14.44 -24.02
CA MET A 1 17.35 14.02 -22.61
C MET A 1 17.86 12.59 -22.58
N ASP A 2 19.10 12.39 -22.12
CA ASP A 2 19.75 11.09 -22.21
C ASP A 2 19.12 10.13 -21.20
N ILE A 3 18.48 9.08 -21.72
CA ILE A 3 17.95 7.98 -20.92
C ILE A 3 19.15 7.20 -20.43
N LYS A 4 19.60 7.48 -19.20
CA LYS A 4 20.63 6.68 -18.53
C LYS A 4 20.15 5.23 -18.49
N LYS A 5 20.98 4.31 -18.99
CA LYS A 5 20.81 2.87 -18.73
C LYS A 5 20.67 2.71 -17.21
N ILE A 6 19.52 2.22 -16.77
CA ILE A 6 19.32 1.80 -15.39
C ILE A 6 20.21 0.57 -15.22
N GLU A 7 21.36 0.73 -14.57
CA GLU A 7 22.12 -0.42 -14.06
C GLU A 7 21.17 -1.25 -13.18
N ALA A 8 21.35 -2.56 -13.10
CA ALA A 8 20.48 -3.43 -12.30
C ALA A 8 20.46 -2.98 -10.83
N ILE A 9 19.51 -2.11 -10.48
CA ILE A 9 19.26 -1.69 -9.10
C ILE A 9 18.59 -2.90 -8.45
N GLY A 10 19.38 -3.67 -7.69
CA GLY A 10 18.81 -4.70 -6.85
C GLY A 10 17.77 -4.10 -5.90
N PRO A 11 16.72 -4.85 -5.52
CA PRO A 11 15.66 -4.33 -4.68
C PRO A 11 16.23 -3.87 -3.32
N PRO A 12 16.03 -2.60 -2.91
CA PRO A 12 16.57 -2.06 -1.68
C PRO A 12 15.84 -2.65 -0.47
N GLU A 13 16.42 -2.49 0.71
CA GLU A 13 15.68 -2.67 1.96
C GLU A 13 14.65 -1.56 2.16
N LEU A 14 13.52 -1.91 2.78
CA LEU A 14 12.40 -1.00 3.03
C LEU A 14 12.13 -0.90 4.53
N PRO A 15 13.03 -0.27 5.32
CA PRO A 15 12.81 -0.11 6.75
C PRO A 15 11.61 0.82 7.02
N GLY A 16 11.00 0.65 8.19
CA GLY A 16 10.09 1.64 8.74
C GLY A 16 10.83 2.83 9.33
N GLU A 17 10.09 3.85 9.73
CA GLU A 17 10.62 5.04 10.41
C GLU A 17 10.26 5.01 11.92
N GLU A 18 10.84 5.93 12.69
CA GLU A 18 10.51 6.07 14.10
C GLU A 18 9.00 6.32 14.29
N GLY A 19 8.38 5.63 15.25
CA GLY A 19 6.95 5.69 15.48
C GLY A 19 6.09 4.93 14.46
N TRP A 20 6.69 4.06 13.62
CA TRP A 20 5.95 3.14 12.75
C TRP A 20 6.00 1.72 13.31
N THR A 21 4.84 1.06 13.36
CA THR A 21 4.72 -0.35 13.75
C THR A 21 4.51 -1.20 12.51
N GLU A 22 5.35 -2.21 12.27
CA GLU A 22 5.25 -3.07 11.09
C GLU A 22 3.99 -3.94 11.12
N LEU A 23 3.32 -4.01 9.97
CA LEU A 23 2.18 -4.87 9.68
C LEU A 23 2.65 -6.07 8.87
N LYS A 24 2.43 -7.28 9.38
CA LYS A 24 2.82 -8.51 8.68
C LYS A 24 1.65 -9.07 7.89
N VAL A 25 1.77 -9.06 6.57
CA VAL A 25 0.82 -9.73 5.67
C VAL A 25 1.27 -11.18 5.46
N PRO A 26 0.43 -12.18 5.76
CA PRO A 26 0.80 -13.58 5.59
C PRO A 26 1.07 -13.93 4.12
N ASP A 27 2.08 -14.76 3.86
CA ASP A 27 2.40 -15.22 2.50
C ASP A 27 1.27 -16.00 1.83
N THR A 28 0.32 -16.51 2.62
CA THR A 28 -0.86 -17.22 2.09
C THR A 28 -1.97 -16.27 1.63
N TYR A 29 -1.87 -14.96 1.90
CA TYR A 29 -2.84 -13.97 1.47
C TYR A 29 -3.06 -14.03 -0.05
N GLY A 30 -4.33 -13.99 -0.48
CA GLY A 30 -4.68 -14.18 -1.89
C GLY A 30 -4.24 -15.53 -2.47
N LYS A 31 -4.08 -16.57 -1.63
CA LYS A 31 -3.48 -17.87 -1.98
C LYS A 31 -2.04 -17.75 -2.47
N GLY A 32 -1.28 -16.78 -1.94
CA GLY A 32 0.08 -16.46 -2.36
C GLY A 32 0.17 -15.81 -3.74
N ARG A 33 -0.96 -15.36 -4.31
CA ARG A 33 -1.06 -14.76 -5.64
C ARG A 33 -1.74 -13.39 -5.60
N ALA A 34 -1.71 -12.73 -4.45
CA ALA A 34 -2.19 -11.36 -4.34
C ALA A 34 -1.43 -10.47 -5.34
N PHE A 35 -2.14 -9.52 -5.97
CA PHE A 35 -1.62 -8.78 -7.12
C PHE A 35 -0.33 -8.01 -6.81
N ILE A 36 -0.20 -7.45 -5.60
CA ILE A 36 1.00 -6.72 -5.16
C ILE A 36 1.99 -7.64 -4.45
N THR A 37 1.56 -8.33 -3.38
CA THR A 37 2.45 -9.07 -2.47
C THR A 37 2.76 -10.51 -2.88
N GLY A 38 2.08 -11.02 -3.91
CA GLY A 38 2.28 -12.37 -4.42
C GLY A 38 3.52 -12.53 -5.30
N ASP A 39 4.07 -11.45 -5.85
CA ASP A 39 5.32 -11.49 -6.62
C ASP A 39 6.53 -11.54 -5.67
N LYS A 40 7.26 -12.66 -5.69
CA LYS A 40 8.44 -12.89 -4.84
C LYS A 40 9.77 -12.65 -5.57
N THR A 41 9.73 -12.30 -6.86
CA THR A 41 10.93 -12.07 -7.67
C THR A 41 11.60 -10.73 -7.36
N ALA A 42 10.85 -9.81 -6.74
CA ALA A 42 11.29 -8.46 -6.41
C ALA A 42 11.82 -7.66 -7.62
N ASP A 43 11.30 -7.93 -8.82
CA ASP A 43 11.59 -7.16 -10.05
C ASP A 43 10.47 -6.16 -10.39
N ARG A 44 9.26 -6.39 -9.87
CA ARG A 44 8.08 -5.54 -10.10
C ARG A 44 7.85 -4.57 -8.94
N ILE A 45 7.31 -5.05 -7.84
CA ILE A 45 7.03 -4.22 -6.66
C ILE A 45 7.57 -4.94 -5.43
N LYS A 46 8.40 -4.25 -4.64
CA LYS A 46 8.73 -4.64 -3.26
C LYS A 46 8.00 -3.68 -2.32
N VAL A 47 7.33 -4.21 -1.31
CA VAL A 47 6.53 -3.41 -0.38
C VAL A 47 6.61 -3.97 1.03
N ARG A 48 6.62 -3.07 2.02
CA ARG A 48 6.41 -3.36 3.44
C ARG A 48 5.36 -2.42 4.01
N TYR A 49 4.59 -2.91 4.97
CA TYR A 49 3.45 -2.20 5.51
C TYR A 49 3.67 -1.83 6.97
N PHE A 50 3.16 -0.68 7.37
CA PHE A 50 3.28 -0.16 8.72
C PHE A 50 2.02 0.60 9.11
N GLN A 51 1.83 0.79 10.41
CA GLN A 51 0.91 1.77 10.95
C GLN A 51 1.70 2.85 11.69
N LYS A 52 1.41 4.10 11.36
CA LYS A 52 1.98 5.26 12.03
C LYS A 52 1.31 5.45 13.39
N GLN A 53 2.09 5.51 14.47
CA GLN A 53 1.53 5.51 15.83
C GLN A 53 0.78 6.81 16.16
N SER A 54 1.23 7.95 15.62
CA SER A 54 0.71 9.28 15.95
C SER A 54 -0.73 9.53 15.48
N ASP A 55 -1.10 9.03 14.29
CA ASP A 55 -2.40 9.28 13.68
C ASP A 55 -3.11 8.00 13.18
N LYS A 56 -2.49 6.83 13.40
CA LYS A 56 -2.97 5.51 12.99
C LYS A 56 -3.11 5.34 11.47
N SER A 57 -2.52 6.23 10.67
CA SER A 57 -2.49 6.10 9.21
C SER A 57 -1.76 4.83 8.80
N PHE A 58 -2.26 4.23 7.72
CA PHE A 58 -1.59 3.12 7.06
C PHE A 58 -0.44 3.65 6.21
N ILE A 59 0.70 2.99 6.28
CA ILE A 59 1.87 3.31 5.46
C ILE A 59 2.28 2.07 4.67
N ALA A 60 2.45 2.20 3.36
CA ALA A 60 3.20 1.25 2.55
C ALA A 60 4.53 1.88 2.13
N ARG A 61 5.66 1.30 2.53
CA ARG A 61 6.98 1.64 1.97
C ARG A 61 7.17 0.80 0.71
N VAL A 62 7.34 1.44 -0.44
CA VAL A 62 7.25 0.80 -1.75
C VAL A 62 8.47 1.14 -2.60
N TRP A 63 9.03 0.12 -3.22
CA TRP A 63 10.00 0.26 -4.29
C TRP A 63 9.42 -0.31 -5.59
N PHE A 64 9.46 0.50 -6.63
CA PHE A 64 9.01 0.15 -7.98
C PHE A 64 10.21 -0.28 -8.82
N GLY A 65 10.30 -1.57 -9.08
CA GLY A 65 11.36 -2.19 -9.86
C GLY A 65 11.17 -2.06 -11.37
N PRO A 66 12.15 -2.49 -12.17
CA PRO A 66 12.15 -2.34 -13.63
C PRO A 66 10.89 -2.86 -14.32
N ALA A 67 10.28 -3.95 -13.83
CA ALA A 67 9.08 -4.53 -14.42
C ALA A 67 7.80 -3.70 -14.20
N THR A 68 7.90 -2.52 -13.59
CA THR A 68 6.83 -1.52 -13.48
C THR A 68 6.97 -0.38 -14.48
N GLU A 69 7.94 -0.43 -15.40
CA GLU A 69 8.14 0.60 -16.41
C GLU A 69 6.88 0.82 -17.26
N GLY A 70 6.49 2.09 -17.40
CA GLY A 70 5.47 2.51 -18.36
C GLY A 70 6.13 3.39 -19.43
N PRO A 71 6.21 4.72 -19.22
CA PRO A 71 7.12 5.56 -19.99
C PRO A 71 8.58 5.20 -19.70
N ALA A 72 9.47 5.36 -20.68
CA ALA A 72 10.89 5.03 -20.53
C ALA A 72 11.53 5.72 -19.31
N GLY A 73 12.02 4.93 -18.36
CA GLY A 73 12.63 5.38 -17.10
C GLY A 73 11.66 5.71 -15.96
N PHE A 74 10.35 5.54 -16.15
CA PHE A 74 9.33 5.95 -15.18
C PHE A 74 8.31 4.85 -14.89
N VAL A 75 7.81 4.85 -13.66
CA VAL A 75 6.78 3.92 -13.18
C VAL A 75 5.49 4.11 -13.97
N HIS A 76 4.89 3.01 -14.40
CA HIS A 76 3.58 2.98 -15.03
C HIS A 76 2.51 3.46 -14.05
N GLY A 77 1.66 4.40 -14.47
CA GLY A 77 0.62 4.96 -13.61
C GLY A 77 -0.32 3.91 -13.02
N GLY A 78 -0.61 2.85 -13.76
CA GLY A 78 -1.37 1.69 -13.25
C GLY A 78 -0.72 1.01 -12.04
N SER A 79 0.62 0.91 -11.97
CA SER A 79 1.31 0.34 -10.81
C SER A 79 1.18 1.24 -9.59
N MET A 80 1.26 2.56 -9.78
CA MET A 80 1.02 3.55 -8.73
C MET A 80 -0.44 3.47 -8.24
N ALA A 81 -1.41 3.40 -9.15
CA ALA A 81 -2.83 3.29 -8.82
C ALA A 81 -3.15 2.01 -8.04
N SER A 82 -2.54 0.87 -8.40
CA SER A 82 -2.75 -0.39 -7.68
C SER A 82 -2.21 -0.35 -6.24
N ILE A 83 -1.09 0.31 -6.01
CA ILE A 83 -0.56 0.51 -4.65
C ILE A 83 -1.43 1.48 -3.85
N LEU A 84 -1.94 2.54 -4.47
CA LEU A 84 -2.89 3.45 -3.84
C LEU A 84 -4.17 2.73 -3.43
N ASP A 85 -4.72 1.86 -4.30
CA ASP A 85 -5.87 1.02 -3.96
C ASP A 85 -5.59 0.11 -2.76
N GLU A 86 -4.45 -0.60 -2.78
CA GLU A 86 -4.07 -1.49 -1.70
C GLU A 86 -3.93 -0.74 -0.37
N ALA A 87 -3.25 0.41 -0.35
CA ALA A 87 -3.05 1.19 0.86
C ALA A 87 -4.35 1.77 1.41
N MET A 88 -5.19 2.34 0.54
CA MET A 88 -6.48 2.90 0.94
C MET A 88 -7.45 1.82 1.42
N GLY A 89 -7.47 0.65 0.77
CA GLY A 89 -8.27 -0.51 1.20
C GLY A 89 -7.79 -1.08 2.53
N ALA A 90 -6.46 -1.19 2.72
CA ALA A 90 -5.88 -1.64 3.99
C ALA A 90 -6.21 -0.69 5.14
N ALA A 91 -6.19 0.63 4.93
CA ALA A 91 -6.63 1.61 5.92
C ALA A 91 -8.09 1.39 6.34
N VAL A 92 -8.98 1.07 5.39
CA VAL A 92 -10.38 0.71 5.67
C VAL A 92 -10.49 -0.58 6.49
N TRP A 93 -9.64 -1.57 6.20
CA TRP A 93 -9.61 -2.84 6.93
C TRP A 93 -9.11 -2.69 8.36
N LEU A 94 -8.11 -1.85 8.59
CA LEU A 94 -7.57 -1.58 9.93
C LEU A 94 -8.60 -0.99 10.87
N ILE A 95 -9.54 -0.18 10.38
CA ILE A 95 -10.65 0.34 11.20
C ILE A 95 -11.82 -0.65 11.33
N GLY A 96 -11.67 -1.88 10.82
CA GLY A 96 -12.59 -3.00 11.07
C GLY A 96 -13.57 -3.34 9.95
N PHE A 97 -13.58 -2.60 8.84
CA PHE A 97 -14.52 -2.88 7.74
C PHE A 97 -13.98 -3.91 6.76
N THR A 98 -14.86 -4.77 6.24
CA THR A 98 -14.57 -5.66 5.11
C THR A 98 -15.14 -5.03 3.85
N ALA A 99 -14.33 -4.19 3.20
CA ALA A 99 -14.77 -3.38 2.09
C ALA A 99 -14.05 -3.69 0.78
N VAL A 100 -14.72 -3.41 -0.33
CA VAL A 100 -14.17 -3.45 -1.70
C VAL A 100 -14.26 -2.07 -2.32
N ALA A 101 -13.31 -1.76 -3.21
CA ALA A 101 -13.34 -0.53 -3.97
C ALA A 101 -14.58 -0.48 -4.88
N ALA A 102 -15.29 0.64 -4.86
CA ALA A 102 -16.37 0.97 -5.80
C ALA A 102 -15.97 2.08 -6.77
N ARG A 103 -15.09 2.99 -6.35
CA ARG A 103 -14.48 4.01 -7.21
C ARG A 103 -13.12 4.37 -6.66
N ILE A 104 -12.17 4.61 -7.56
CA ILE A 104 -10.85 5.16 -7.26
C ILE A 104 -10.60 6.31 -8.24
N SER A 105 -10.14 7.44 -7.73
CA SER A 105 -9.75 8.61 -8.52
C SER A 105 -8.31 8.94 -8.18
N VAL A 106 -7.42 8.93 -9.18
CA VAL A 106 -5.99 9.20 -8.99
C VAL A 106 -5.58 10.44 -9.78
N ASP A 107 -4.99 11.40 -9.08
CA ASP A 107 -4.36 12.57 -9.65
C ASP A 107 -2.83 12.36 -9.71
N TYR A 108 -2.27 12.21 -10.90
CA TYR A 108 -0.83 12.10 -11.11
C TYR A 108 -0.20 13.49 -11.15
N ARG A 109 0.56 13.84 -10.11
CA ARG A 109 1.18 15.15 -9.92
C ARG A 109 2.53 15.27 -10.64
N LYS A 110 3.33 14.21 -10.63
CA LYS A 110 4.67 14.14 -11.24
C LYS A 110 4.96 12.73 -11.73
N MET A 111 5.83 12.62 -12.74
CA MET A 111 6.37 11.33 -13.16
C MET A 111 7.25 10.76 -12.04
N LEU A 112 7.08 9.48 -11.72
CA LEU A 112 7.87 8.78 -10.70
C LEU A 112 9.00 8.00 -11.36
N PRO A 113 10.29 8.35 -11.13
CA PRO A 113 11.41 7.59 -11.69
C PRO A 113 11.45 6.16 -11.16
N LEU A 114 11.77 5.21 -12.03
CA LEU A 114 12.02 3.81 -11.63
C LEU A 114 13.13 3.73 -10.57
N GLY A 115 13.01 2.76 -9.67
CA GLY A 115 13.99 2.54 -8.60
C GLY A 115 13.86 3.48 -7.40
N THR A 116 12.97 4.47 -7.45
CA THR A 116 12.69 5.38 -6.33
C THR A 116 11.97 4.63 -5.22
N VAL A 117 12.48 4.74 -3.98
CA VAL A 117 11.76 4.29 -2.78
C VAL A 117 10.76 5.37 -2.39
N THR A 118 9.52 4.98 -2.20
CA THR A 118 8.39 5.86 -1.88
C THR A 118 7.66 5.37 -0.64
N SER A 119 6.88 6.27 -0.04
CA SER A 119 5.90 5.97 0.99
C SER A 119 4.51 6.27 0.44
N VAL A 120 3.57 5.38 0.73
CA VAL A 120 2.14 5.60 0.48
C VAL A 120 1.43 5.69 1.81
N GLU A 121 1.03 6.90 2.17
CA GLU A 121 0.27 7.18 3.38
C GLU A 121 -1.21 7.21 3.02
N ALA A 122 -2.03 6.45 3.75
CA ALA A 122 -3.46 6.35 3.53
C ALA A 122 -4.26 6.35 4.83
N ASN A 123 -5.43 6.99 4.81
CA ASN A 123 -6.31 7.12 5.96
C ASN A 123 -7.78 7.18 5.53
N VAL A 124 -8.67 6.75 6.42
CA VAL A 124 -10.11 6.91 6.22
C VAL A 124 -10.51 8.36 6.48
N ILE A 125 -11.25 8.94 5.55
CA ILE A 125 -11.74 10.33 5.59
C ILE A 125 -13.14 10.38 6.18
N SER A 126 -14.01 9.43 5.82
CA SER A 126 -15.37 9.38 6.36
C SER A 126 -15.99 7.99 6.26
N VAL A 127 -16.95 7.73 7.16
CA VAL A 127 -17.78 6.53 7.18
C VAL A 127 -19.25 6.97 7.22
N ASN A 128 -20.02 6.58 6.21
CA ASN A 128 -21.46 6.82 6.13
C ASN A 128 -22.20 5.52 5.79
N GLY A 129 -22.65 4.83 6.83
CA GLY A 129 -23.26 3.50 6.72
C GLY A 129 -22.27 2.53 6.06
N ARG A 130 -22.64 1.99 4.90
CA ARG A 130 -21.77 1.09 4.12
C ARG A 130 -20.77 1.78 3.19
N LYS A 131 -20.83 3.11 3.05
CA LYS A 131 -19.93 3.88 2.19
C LYS A 131 -18.77 4.42 3.02
N ILE A 132 -17.55 4.14 2.60
CA ILE A 132 -16.34 4.54 3.32
C ILE A 132 -15.45 5.27 2.32
N VAL A 133 -15.05 6.49 2.64
CA VAL A 133 -14.11 7.26 1.82
C VAL A 133 -12.73 7.15 2.45
N SER A 134 -11.75 6.75 1.67
CA SER A 134 -10.33 6.67 2.04
C SER A 134 -9.53 7.53 1.07
N ALA A 135 -8.45 8.14 1.54
CA ALA A 135 -7.53 8.90 0.71
C ALA A 135 -6.11 8.39 0.91
N GLY A 136 -5.27 8.59 -0.09
CA GLY A 136 -3.86 8.28 0.01
C GLY A 136 -3.00 9.10 -0.94
N LYS A 137 -1.69 9.15 -0.64
CA LYS A 137 -0.70 9.86 -1.46
C LYS A 137 0.59 9.05 -1.57
N ILE A 138 1.26 9.14 -2.72
CA ILE A 138 2.60 8.59 -2.94
C ILE A 138 3.61 9.75 -2.87
N SER A 139 4.57 9.65 -1.96
CA SER A 139 5.69 10.60 -1.87
C SER A 139 7.03 9.93 -1.64
N ASP A 140 8.12 10.60 -2.00
CA ASP A 140 9.47 10.18 -1.59
C ASP A 140 9.89 10.78 -0.23
N GLU A 141 11.10 10.45 0.23
CA GLU A 141 11.68 10.95 1.47
C GLU A 141 11.89 12.46 1.49
N ALA A 142 12.08 13.09 0.31
CA ALA A 142 12.16 14.54 0.18
C ALA A 142 10.78 15.22 0.25
N GLY A 143 9.69 14.46 0.39
CA GLY A 143 8.33 14.97 0.44
C GLY A 143 7.75 15.32 -0.92
N THR A 144 8.39 14.93 -2.02
CA THR A 144 7.82 15.14 -3.37
C THR A 144 6.63 14.22 -3.56
N VAL A 145 5.44 14.81 -3.76
CA VAL A 145 4.21 14.06 -4.06
C VAL A 145 4.16 13.73 -5.56
N TYR A 146 4.00 12.45 -5.87
CA TYR A 146 3.91 11.93 -7.24
C TYR A 146 2.48 11.66 -7.68
N ALA A 147 1.64 11.17 -6.76
CA ALA A 147 0.22 10.96 -7.00
C ALA A 147 -0.58 11.07 -5.70
N GLU A 148 -1.83 11.48 -5.83
CA GLU A 148 -2.82 11.52 -4.77
C GLU A 148 -4.06 10.77 -5.22
N SER A 149 -4.81 10.20 -4.29
CA SER A 149 -5.99 9.42 -4.59
C SER A 149 -7.08 9.59 -3.55
N GLU A 150 -8.32 9.55 -4.03
CA GLU A 150 -9.51 9.34 -3.21
C GLU A 150 -10.23 8.09 -3.70
N GLY A 151 -10.62 7.22 -2.76
CA GLY A 151 -11.33 5.99 -3.01
C GLY A 151 -12.64 5.91 -2.24
N LEU A 152 -13.70 5.49 -2.92
CA LEU A 152 -14.96 5.06 -2.31
C LEU A 152 -14.96 3.54 -2.19
N TYR A 153 -15.10 3.07 -0.96
CA TYR A 153 -15.17 1.66 -0.60
C TYR A 153 -16.56 1.33 -0.07
N ILE A 154 -17.02 0.12 -0.36
CA ILE A 154 -18.31 -0.40 0.11
C ILE A 154 -18.08 -1.52 1.10
N ASN A 155 -18.47 -1.29 2.36
CA ASN A 155 -18.51 -2.34 3.37
C ASN A 155 -19.56 -3.38 2.95
N LEU A 156 -19.14 -4.62 2.95
CA LEU A 156 -19.98 -5.76 2.61
C LEU A 156 -20.17 -6.65 3.85
N PRO A 157 -21.30 -7.38 3.94
CA PRO A 157 -21.51 -8.34 5.02
C PRO A 157 -20.38 -9.36 5.08
N SER A 158 -19.97 -9.70 6.31
CA SER A 158 -18.87 -10.62 6.64
C SER A 158 -18.98 -11.96 5.94
N GLU A 159 -20.21 -12.46 5.75
CA GLU A 159 -20.50 -13.77 5.17
C GLU A 159 -20.01 -13.88 3.71
N ARG A 160 -19.85 -12.74 3.02
CA ARG A 160 -19.36 -12.70 1.63
C ARG A 160 -17.83 -12.78 1.53
N PHE A 161 -17.09 -12.63 2.64
CA PHE A 161 -15.63 -12.51 2.65
C PHE A 161 -14.92 -13.78 3.11
N GLY A 162 -15.63 -14.74 3.71
CA GLY A 162 -15.08 -16.04 4.11
C GLY A 162 -13.75 -15.90 4.86
N LYS A 163 -12.70 -16.55 4.34
CA LYS A 163 -11.35 -16.52 4.93
C LYS A 163 -10.66 -15.14 4.92
N MET A 164 -11.17 -14.15 4.18
CA MET A 164 -10.56 -12.82 4.12
C MET A 164 -10.70 -12.03 5.43
N ILE A 165 -11.68 -12.40 6.28
CA ILE A 165 -11.80 -11.89 7.65
C ILE A 165 -10.60 -12.33 8.50
N HIS A 166 -10.15 -13.58 8.36
CA HIS A 166 -9.02 -14.12 9.12
C HIS A 166 -7.74 -13.33 8.86
N TYR A 167 -7.47 -12.97 7.59
CA TYR A 167 -6.30 -12.17 7.25
C TYR A 167 -6.33 -10.75 7.83
N ARG A 168 -7.51 -10.11 7.87
CA ARG A 168 -7.67 -8.81 8.54
C ARG A 168 -7.32 -8.95 10.02
N ASP A 169 -7.79 -10.01 10.66
CA ASP A 169 -7.61 -10.23 12.08
C ASP A 169 -6.14 -10.55 12.40
N GLU A 170 -5.46 -11.38 11.61
CA GLU A 170 -4.01 -11.63 11.74
C GLU A 170 -3.17 -10.34 11.59
N VAL A 171 -3.51 -9.49 10.61
CA VAL A 171 -2.84 -8.19 10.42
C VAL A 171 -3.09 -7.28 11.62
N LYS A 172 -4.30 -7.27 12.18
CA LYS A 172 -4.61 -6.53 13.42
C LYS A 172 -3.90 -7.10 14.64
N GLU A 173 -3.82 -8.40 14.78
CA GLU A 173 -3.09 -9.06 15.88
C GLU A 173 -1.60 -8.73 15.83
N SER A 174 -1.02 -8.60 14.63
CA SER A 174 0.36 -8.16 14.45
C SER A 174 0.63 -6.75 15.00
N LEU A 175 -0.39 -5.89 15.08
CA LEU A 175 -0.30 -4.57 15.75
C LEU A 175 -0.30 -4.68 17.27
N SER A 176 -1.00 -5.66 17.84
CA SER A 176 -1.11 -5.84 19.30
C SER A 176 0.07 -6.59 19.92
N GLY A 177 0.90 -7.25 19.12
CA GLY A 177 2.03 -8.08 19.57
C GLY A 177 3.28 -7.33 20.07
N THR A 178 3.18 -6.04 20.41
CA THR A 178 4.30 -5.26 20.96
C THR A 178 4.26 -5.03 22.47
N ASP A 179 3.22 -5.50 23.18
CA ASP A 179 3.09 -5.34 24.65
C ASP A 179 2.99 -6.69 25.38
N ASN A 180 3.98 -7.57 25.27
CA ASN A 180 4.19 -8.67 26.23
C ASN A 180 5.67 -9.05 26.29
N ASN A 181 6.46 -8.25 27.00
CA ASN A 181 7.72 -8.65 27.62
C ASN A 181 7.85 -7.86 28.93
N GLU A 182 7.18 -8.36 29.97
CA GLU A 182 7.67 -8.30 31.35
C GLU A 182 8.27 -9.66 31.71
#